data_AF-A0A351ZU50-F1
#
_entry.id   AF-A0A351ZU50-F1
#
_cell.length_a   1.000
_cell.length_b   1.000
_cell.length_c   1.000
_cell.angle_alpha   90.00
_cell.angle_beta   90.00
_cell.angle_gamma   90.00
#
_symmetry.space_group_name_H-M   'P 1'
#
loop_
_entity.id
_entity.type
_entity.pdbx_description
1 polymer ?
#
loop_
_entity_poly.entity_id
_entity_poly.type
_entity_poly.pdbx_seq_one_letter_code
_entity_poly.pdbx_strand_id
1 'polypeptide(L)'
;MAHHKSAIKRIRQSKKRKIYNRGNKKVMREAIKAVRTATTVDAAQEALRAAFSILDRVAARGIIKKNNAANKKSRLTKAVKKMMA
;
A
#
# COMPACT_ATOMS: atom_id res chain seq x y z
N MET A 1 -28.89 -2.97 -17.29
CA MET A 1 -28.42 -4.01 -16.35
C MET A 1 -27.49 -4.97 -17.12
N ALA A 2 -26.65 -5.79 -16.48
CA ALA A 2 -25.86 -6.75 -17.25
C ALA A 2 -26.72 -7.96 -17.62
N HIS A 3 -27.13 -8.05 -18.89
CA HIS A 3 -28.06 -9.09 -19.35
C HIS A 3 -27.35 -10.36 -19.82
N HIS A 4 -26.10 -10.27 -20.28
CA HIS A 4 -25.34 -11.43 -20.75
C HIS A 4 -24.70 -12.23 -19.59
N LYS A 5 -24.71 -13.57 -19.66
CA LYS A 5 -24.16 -14.47 -18.61
C LYS A 5 -22.70 -14.15 -18.26
N SER A 6 -21.87 -13.84 -19.27
CA SER A 6 -20.47 -13.46 -19.06
C SER A 6 -20.32 -12.14 -18.28
N ALA A 7 -21.19 -11.16 -18.54
CA ALA A 7 -21.17 -9.87 -17.86
C ALA A 7 -21.53 -10.01 -16.37
N ILE A 8 -22.56 -10.81 -16.05
CA ILE A 8 -22.94 -11.14 -14.66
C ILE A 8 -21.77 -11.82 -13.92
N LYS A 9 -21.07 -12.75 -14.59
CA LYS A 9 -19.84 -13.38 -14.04
C LYS A 9 -18.75 -12.34 -13.77
N ARG A 10 -18.51 -11.40 -14.69
CA ARG A 10 -17.51 -10.33 -14.51
C ARG A 10 -17.85 -9.42 -13.35
N ILE A 11 -19.12 -9.08 -13.13
CA ILE A 11 -19.56 -8.29 -11.96
C ILE A 11 -19.27 -9.02 -10.65
N ARG A 12 -19.53 -10.33 -10.56
CA ARG A 12 -19.20 -11.11 -9.36
C ARG A 12 -17.68 -11.14 -9.08
N GLN A 13 -16.88 -11.37 -10.12
CA GLN A 13 -15.42 -11.37 -10.01
C GLN A 13 -14.86 -10.00 -9.62
N SER A 14 -15.39 -8.90 -10.19
CA SER A 14 -14.92 -7.55 -9.90
C SER A 14 -15.23 -7.15 -8.46
N LYS A 15 -16.42 -7.50 -7.93
CA LYS A 15 -16.76 -7.28 -6.51
C LYS A 15 -15.76 -7.96 -5.56
N LYS A 16 -15.45 -9.24 -5.80
CA LYS A 16 -14.45 -9.99 -5.00
C LYS A 16 -13.07 -9.32 -5.05
N ARG A 17 -12.58 -8.98 -6.25
CA ARG A 17 -11.28 -8.29 -6.45
C ARG A 17 -11.26 -6.92 -5.79
N LYS A 18 -12.36 -6.16 -5.84
CA LYS A 18 -12.48 -4.83 -5.23
C LYS A 18 -12.28 -4.90 -3.71
N ILE A 19 -12.93 -5.85 -3.04
CA ILE A 19 -12.81 -6.03 -1.58
C ILE A 19 -11.38 -6.42 -1.21
N TYR A 20 -10.80 -7.41 -1.88
CA TYR A 20 -9.42 -7.84 -1.64
C TYR A 20 -8.40 -6.70 -1.84
N ASN A 21 -8.51 -5.96 -2.94
CA ASN A 21 -7.62 -4.83 -3.23
C ASN A 21 -7.82 -3.70 -2.23
N ARG A 22 -9.05 -3.44 -1.77
CA ARG A 22 -9.34 -2.43 -0.76
C ARG A 22 -8.65 -2.75 0.57
N GLY A 23 -8.70 -4.00 1.02
CA GLY A 23 -8.04 -4.44 2.26
C GLY A 23 -6.53 -4.22 2.20
N ASN A 24 -5.87 -4.74 1.17
CA ASN A 24 -4.43 -4.58 0.98
C ASN A 24 -4.01 -3.09 0.85
N LYS A 25 -4.81 -2.28 0.15
CA LYS A 25 -4.56 -0.82 0.05
C LYS A 25 -4.72 -0.12 1.41
N LYS A 26 -5.66 -0.55 2.25
CA LYS A 26 -5.84 -0.02 3.61
C LYS A 26 -4.60 -0.30 4.46
N VAL A 27 -4.15 -1.56 4.52
CA VAL A 27 -2.92 -1.96 5.25
C VAL A 27 -1.71 -1.16 4.80
N MET A 28 -1.51 -1.00 3.49
CA MET A 28 -0.44 -0.15 2.95
C MET A 28 -0.55 1.31 3.42
N ARG A 29 -1.75 1.89 3.42
CA ARG A 29 -1.94 3.29 3.86
C ARG A 29 -1.69 3.44 5.36
N GLU A 30 -2.09 2.47 6.17
CA GLU A 30 -1.85 2.46 7.61
C GLU A 30 -0.36 2.38 7.91
N ALA A 31 0.39 1.52 7.22
CA ALA A 31 1.84 1.45 7.35
C ALA A 31 2.52 2.78 6.97
N ILE A 32 2.07 3.43 5.89
CA ILE A 32 2.57 4.77 5.50
C ILE A 32 2.22 5.81 6.58
N LYS A 33 1.02 5.74 7.16
CA LYS A 33 0.59 6.64 8.23
C LYS A 33 1.46 6.47 9.46
N ALA A 34 1.73 5.23 9.88
CA ALA A 34 2.57 4.92 11.03
C ALA A 34 3.96 5.58 10.95
N VAL A 35 4.62 5.52 9.78
CA VAL A 35 5.91 6.19 9.57
C VAL A 35 5.79 7.72 9.71
N ARG A 36 4.70 8.30 9.22
CA ARG A 36 4.49 9.76 9.24
C ARG A 36 4.07 10.30 10.60
N THR A 37 3.46 9.47 11.44
CA THR A 37 3.01 9.85 12.78
C THR A 37 4.01 9.49 13.87
N ALA A 38 5.11 8.82 13.53
CA ALA A 38 6.17 8.52 14.48
C ALA A 38 6.79 9.82 14.99
N THR A 39 6.96 9.92 16.32
CA THR A 39 7.49 11.11 17.01
C THR A 39 8.99 11.02 17.25
N THR A 40 9.53 9.81 17.43
CA THR A 40 10.96 9.56 17.62
C THR A 40 11.60 9.00 16.36
N VAL A 41 12.91 9.25 16.21
CA VAL A 41 13.69 8.74 15.07
C VAL A 41 13.71 7.21 15.04
N ASP A 42 13.89 6.56 16.19
CA ASP A 42 13.96 5.10 16.28
C ASP A 42 12.63 4.45 15.88
N ALA A 43 11.51 4.96 16.40
CA ALA A 43 10.18 4.49 16.03
C ALA A 43 9.90 4.70 14.54
N ALA A 44 10.37 5.83 13.97
CA ALA A 44 10.23 6.10 12.54
C ALA A 44 11.03 5.11 11.69
N GLN A 45 12.24 4.72 12.11
CA GLN A 45 13.07 3.74 11.41
C GLN A 45 12.49 2.32 11.46
N GLU A 46 11.95 1.90 12.61
CA GLU A 46 11.27 0.61 12.73
C GLU A 46 10.01 0.55 11.86
N ALA A 47 9.18 1.59 11.95
CA ALA A 47 7.98 1.71 11.11
C ALA A 47 8.35 1.73 9.62
N LEU A 48 9.48 2.33 9.24
CA LEU A 48 9.96 2.39 7.86
C LEU A 48 10.29 1.00 7.32
N ARG A 49 10.98 0.16 8.12
CA ARG A 49 11.30 -1.24 7.75
C ARG A 49 10.02 -2.04 7.52
N ALA A 50 9.05 -1.92 8.42
CA ALA A 50 7.75 -2.58 8.28
C ALA A 50 6.99 -2.10 7.03
N ALA A 51 6.98 -0.78 6.79
CA ALA A 51 6.31 -0.18 5.64
C ALA A 51 6.92 -0.65 4.30
N PHE A 52 8.24 -0.86 4.23
CA PHE A 52 8.89 -1.36 3.02
C PHE A 52 8.44 -2.77 2.68
N SER A 53 8.43 -3.68 3.66
CA SER A 53 7.95 -5.06 3.48
C SER A 53 6.52 -5.10 2.94
N ILE A 54 5.63 -4.27 3.52
CA ILE A 54 4.23 -4.19 3.09
C ILE A 54 4.11 -3.62 1.67
N LEU A 55 4.85 -2.56 1.34
CA LEU A 55 4.82 -1.93 0.01
C LEU A 55 5.26 -2.91 -1.08
N ASP A 56 6.33 -3.67 -0.85
CA ASP A 56 6.82 -4.66 -1.81
C ASP A 56 5.84 -5.80 -1.98
N ARG A 57 5.25 -6.29 -0.89
CA ARG A 57 4.24 -7.35 -0.95
C ARG A 57 3.01 -6.92 -1.76
N VAL A 58 2.53 -5.70 -1.57
CA VAL A 58 1.38 -5.16 -2.32
C VAL A 58 1.73 -4.92 -3.79
N ALA A 59 2.98 -4.54 -4.09
CA ALA A 59 3.47 -4.39 -5.45
C ALA A 59 3.64 -5.75 -6.17
N ALA A 60 4.19 -6.75 -5.49
CA ALA A 60 4.34 -8.11 -6.01
C ALA A 60 2.99 -8.75 -6.35
N ARG A 61 1.95 -8.45 -5.56
CA ARG A 61 0.56 -8.86 -5.82
C ARG A 61 -0.11 -8.09 -6.98
N GLY A 62 0.57 -7.12 -7.59
CA GLY A 62 0.05 -6.32 -8.71
C GLY A 62 -1.04 -5.31 -8.33
N ILE A 63 -1.26 -5.05 -7.02
CA ILE A 63 -2.30 -4.14 -6.54
C ILE A 63 -1.88 -2.67 -6.74
N ILE A 64 -0.56 -2.42 -6.67
CA ILE A 64 0.08 -1.16 -7.07
C ILE A 64 1.20 -1.46 -8.06
N LYS A 65 1.52 -0.50 -8.93
CA LYS A 65 2.67 -0.62 -9.84
C LYS A 65 4.00 -0.54 -9.07
N LYS A 66 5.03 -1.22 -9.57
CA LYS A 66 6.39 -1.21 -8.99
C LYS A 66 6.92 0.21 -8.79
N ASN A 67 6.76 1.08 -9.78
CA ASN A 67 7.18 2.49 -9.70
C ASN A 67 6.41 3.28 -8.63
N ASN A 68 5.13 2.97 -8.40
CA ASN A 68 4.36 3.62 -7.33
C ASN A 68 4.90 3.22 -5.95
N ALA A 69 5.26 1.95 -5.76
CA ALA A 69 5.92 1.48 -4.55
C ALA A 69 7.29 2.15 -4.35
N ALA A 70 8.12 2.19 -5.39
CA ALA A 70 9.43 2.86 -5.35
C ALA A 70 9.32 4.36 -5.00
N ASN A 71 8.38 5.09 -5.63
CA ASN A 71 8.12 6.50 -5.34
C ASN A 71 7.72 6.72 -3.87
N LYS A 72 6.90 5.83 -3.32
CA LYS A 72 6.50 5.90 -1.90
C LYS A 72 7.67 5.62 -0.96
N LYS A 73 8.47 4.59 -1.24
CA LYS A 73 9.69 4.28 -0.47
C LYS A 73 10.65 5.47 -0.43
N SER A 74 10.92 6.07 -1.60
CA SER A 74 11.77 7.26 -1.70
C SER A 74 11.26 8.42 -0.84
N ARG A 75 9.96 8.74 -0.93
CA ARG A 75 9.34 9.81 -0.14
C ARG A 75 9.39 9.55 1.36
N LEU A 76 9.14 8.32 1.81
CA LEU A 76 9.22 7.95 3.23
C LEU A 76 10.65 8.05 3.76
N THR A 77 11.62 7.56 2.99
CA THR A 77 13.04 7.65 3.35
C THR A 77 13.47 9.10 3.51
N LYS A 78 13.07 9.98 2.59
CA LYS A 78 13.35 11.42 2.68
C LYS A 78 12.73 12.06 3.92
N ALA A 79 11.51 11.67 4.28
CA ALA A 79 10.84 12.18 5.47
C ALA A 79 11.57 11.77 6.75
N VAL A 80 11.94 10.50 6.89
CA VAL A 80 12.70 10.02 8.06
C VAL A 80 14.09 10.66 8.10
N LYS A 81 14.78 10.78 6.96
CA LYS A 81 16.08 11.48 6.88
C LYS A 81 15.98 12.94 7.34
N LYS A 82 14.88 13.64 7.01
CA LYS A 82 14.63 15.01 7.47
C LYS A 82 14.41 15.10 8.99
N MET A 83 13.87 14.06 9.63
CA MET A 83 13.74 14.03 11.10
C MET A 83 15.06 13.73 11.81
N MET A 84 16.02 13.12 11.11
CA MET A 84 17.35 12.80 11.65
C MET A 84 18.35 13.96 11.55
N ALA A 85 18.05 14.95 10.71
CA ALA A 85 18.87 16.14 10.49
C ALA A 85 18.30 17.31 11.29
#